data_AF-A0AAE6WV04-F1
#
_entry.id   AF-A0AAE6WV04-F1
#
_cell.length_a   1.000
_cell.length_b   1.000
_cell.length_c   1.000
_cell.angle_alpha   90.00
_cell.angle_beta   90.00
_cell.angle_gamma   90.00
#
_symmetry.space_group_name_H-M   'P 1'
#
loop_
_entity.id
_entity.type
_entity.pdbx_description
1 polymer ?
#
loop_
_entity_poly.entity_id
_entity_poly.type
_entity_poly.pdbx_seq_one_letter_code
_entity_poly.pdbx_strand_id
1 'polypeptide(L)'
;MMIKKYFGYFTIVYLVAILIVAGLNMFIDLPGSSTAIPALFGAGAAAAIKFVQDQQRLPSAIEKKQLIWGCLGISVLIGLILSLSILGIAEQREIILGILESLSFGIWISVLLLGLAIQYVVLALCFGWMSKSALKGLEAKKQAKE
;
A
#
# COMPACT_ATOMS: atom_id res chain seq x y z
N MET A 1 -2.62 -2.19 -23.38
CA MET A 1 -3.37 -2.80 -22.25
C MET A 1 -2.99 -2.05 -20.98
N MET A 2 -3.90 -1.24 -20.42
CA MET A 2 -3.47 -0.13 -19.56
C MET A 2 -3.40 -0.51 -18.08
N ILE A 3 -2.25 -1.06 -17.67
CA ILE A 3 -1.87 -1.25 -16.25
C ILE A 3 -2.09 0.02 -15.42
N LYS A 4 -1.99 1.19 -16.06
CA LYS A 4 -2.25 2.52 -15.51
C LYS A 4 -3.62 2.65 -14.81
N LYS A 5 -4.66 1.95 -15.29
CA LYS A 5 -5.99 1.97 -14.67
C LYS A 5 -5.96 1.36 -13.26
N TYR A 6 -5.15 0.32 -13.04
CA TYR A 6 -5.01 -0.31 -11.74
C TYR A 6 -4.19 0.54 -10.77
N PHE A 7 -3.24 1.35 -11.27
CA PHE A 7 -2.55 2.35 -10.47
C PHE A 7 -3.52 3.41 -9.94
N GLY A 8 -4.36 3.99 -10.81
CA GLY A 8 -5.38 4.95 -10.36
C GLY A 8 -6.37 4.35 -9.36
N TYR A 9 -6.81 3.12 -9.59
CA TYR A 9 -7.69 2.42 -8.65
C TYR A 9 -6.99 2.17 -7.30
N PHE A 10 -5.74 1.70 -7.32
CA PHE A 10 -4.94 1.52 -6.11
C PHE A 10 -4.80 2.83 -5.33
N THR A 11 -4.46 3.94 -6.00
CA THR A 11 -4.35 5.27 -5.36
C THR A 11 -5.62 5.64 -4.61
N ILE A 12 -6.78 5.53 -5.26
CA ILE A 12 -8.07 5.90 -4.66
C ILE A 12 -8.36 5.00 -3.45
N VAL A 13 -8.24 3.67 -3.60
CA VAL A 13 -8.49 2.73 -2.50
C VAL A 13 -7.51 2.95 -1.36
N TYR A 14 -6.24 3.23 -1.65
CA TYR A 14 -5.22 3.48 -0.65
C TYR A 14 -5.49 4.75 0.15
N LEU A 15 -5.88 5.85 -0.50
CA LEU A 15 -6.28 7.08 0.18
C LEU A 15 -7.51 6.86 1.08
N VAL A 16 -8.54 6.17 0.57
CA VAL A 16 -9.73 5.84 1.35
C VAL A 16 -9.36 4.96 2.55
N ALA A 17 -8.50 3.96 2.36
CA ALA A 17 -8.04 3.09 3.44
C ALA A 17 -7.25 3.86 4.50
N ILE A 18 -6.37 4.79 4.10
CA ILE A 18 -5.67 5.68 5.03
C ILE A 18 -6.67 6.51 5.85
N LEU A 19 -7.68 7.10 5.22
CA LEU A 19 -8.70 7.88 5.92
C LEU A 19 -9.51 7.04 6.91
N ILE A 20 -9.89 5.81 6.53
CA ILE A 20 -10.59 4.88 7.42
C ILE A 20 -9.71 4.56 8.64
N VAL A 21 -8.45 4.21 8.41
CA VAL A 21 -7.54 3.86 9.51
C VAL A 21 -7.24 5.06 10.40
N ALA A 22 -7.09 6.26 9.81
CA ALA A 22 -6.93 7.51 10.57
C ALA A 22 -8.16 7.81 11.44
N GLY A 23 -9.37 7.61 10.90
CA GLY A 23 -10.61 7.73 11.66
C GLY A 23 -10.69 6.72 12.80
N LEU A 24 -10.34 5.46 12.55
CA LEU A 24 -10.28 4.42 13.60
C LEU A 24 -9.27 4.76 14.69
N ASN A 25 -8.14 5.39 14.34
CA ASN A 25 -7.14 5.82 15.29
C ASN A 25 -7.66 6.87 16.29
N MET A 26 -8.75 7.57 15.98
CA MET A 26 -9.40 8.50 16.93
C MET A 26 -10.19 7.78 18.02
N PHE A 27 -10.56 6.51 17.81
CA PHE A 27 -11.36 5.71 18.75
C PHE A 27 -10.55 4.62 19.44
N ILE A 28 -9.56 4.07 18.73
CA ILE A 28 -8.69 3.00 19.19
C ILE A 28 -7.29 3.57 19.04
N ASP A 29 -6.62 3.87 20.15
CA ASP A 29 -5.29 4.48 20.16
C ASP A 29 -4.27 3.50 19.55
N LEU A 30 -4.14 3.51 18.23
CA LEU A 30 -3.26 2.63 17.48
C LEU A 30 -1.88 3.30 17.37
N PRO A 31 -0.78 2.57 17.61
CA PRO A 31 0.55 3.10 17.39
C PRO A 31 0.69 3.61 15.94
N GLY A 32 1.18 4.83 15.74
CA GLY A 32 1.18 5.52 14.44
C GLY A 32 1.84 4.75 13.27
N SER A 33 2.75 3.81 13.54
CA SER A 33 3.38 2.94 12.54
C SER A 33 2.53 1.73 12.11
N SER A 34 1.54 1.35 12.91
CA SER A 34 0.68 0.17 12.69
C SER A 34 -0.43 0.40 11.66
N THR A 35 -0.68 1.66 11.27
CA THR A 35 -1.82 2.07 10.44
C THR A 35 -1.54 1.96 8.94
N ALA A 36 -0.29 2.14 8.51
CA ALA A 36 0.08 2.18 7.10
C ALA A 36 0.04 0.81 6.41
N ILE A 37 0.40 -0.27 7.12
CA ILE A 37 0.46 -1.62 6.55
C ILE A 37 -0.93 -2.19 6.23
N PRO A 38 -1.94 -2.11 7.12
CA PRO A 38 -3.31 -2.52 6.80
C PRO A 38 -3.89 -1.76 5.61
N ALA A 39 -3.68 -0.45 5.53
CA ALA A 39 -4.14 0.36 4.40
C ALA A 39 -3.46 -0.07 3.09
N LEU A 40 -2.15 -0.30 3.12
CA LEU A 40 -1.38 -0.76 1.96
C LEU A 40 -1.83 -2.15 1.51
N PHE A 41 -2.01 -3.07 2.46
CA PHE A 41 -2.47 -4.42 2.20
C PHE A 41 -3.87 -4.41 1.58
N GLY A 42 -4.81 -3.65 2.16
CA GLY A 42 -6.17 -3.52 1.65
C GLY A 42 -6.21 -2.99 0.22
N ALA A 43 -5.45 -1.93 -0.06
CA ALA A 43 -5.36 -1.36 -1.40
C ALA A 43 -4.68 -2.30 -2.40
N GLY A 44 -3.59 -2.96 -2.00
CA GLY A 44 -2.87 -3.93 -2.82
C GLY A 44 -3.72 -5.15 -3.15
N ALA A 45 -4.47 -5.66 -2.17
CA ALA A 45 -5.43 -6.76 -2.36
C ALA A 45 -6.55 -6.34 -3.30
N ALA A 46 -7.15 -5.16 -3.10
CA ALA A 46 -8.22 -4.66 -3.97
C ALA A 46 -7.75 -4.49 -5.43
N ALA A 47 -6.54 -3.95 -5.64
CA ALA A 47 -5.95 -3.82 -6.96
C ALA A 47 -5.70 -5.18 -7.62
N ALA A 48 -5.20 -6.16 -6.86
CA ALA A 48 -4.98 -7.53 -7.34
C ALA A 48 -6.30 -8.21 -7.72
N ILE A 49 -7.33 -8.12 -6.87
CA ILE A 49 -8.66 -8.68 -7.12
C ILE A 49 -9.27 -8.04 -8.37
N LYS A 50 -9.21 -6.71 -8.49
CA LYS A 50 -9.75 -5.99 -9.65
C LYS A 50 -9.04 -6.36 -10.94
N PHE A 51 -7.72 -6.57 -10.91
CA PHE A 51 -6.98 -7.05 -12.08
C PHE A 51 -7.51 -8.41 -12.54
N VAL A 52 -7.66 -9.36 -11.61
CA VAL A 52 -8.14 -10.72 -11.93
C VAL A 52 -9.59 -10.71 -12.40
N GLN A 53 -10.44 -9.84 -11.84
CA GLN A 53 -11.82 -9.67 -12.31
C GLN A 53 -11.88 -9.10 -13.74
N ASP A 54 -11.11 -8.05 -14.04
CA ASP A 54 -11.10 -7.42 -15.36
C ASP A 54 -10.47 -8.32 -16.43
N GLN A 55 -9.40 -9.05 -16.09
CA GLN A 55 -8.60 -9.84 -17.05
C GLN A 55 -8.97 -11.32 -17.06
N GLN A 56 -9.74 -11.82 -16.08
CA GLN A 56 -10.09 -13.24 -15.90
C GLN A 56 -8.89 -14.18 -15.89
N ARG A 57 -7.70 -13.67 -15.56
CA ARG A 57 -6.42 -14.41 -15.51
C ARG A 57 -5.52 -13.84 -14.42
N LEU A 58 -4.48 -14.60 -14.09
CA LEU A 58 -3.40 -14.12 -13.24
C LEU A 58 -2.54 -13.09 -13.97
N PRO A 59 -1.98 -12.10 -13.26
CA PRO A 59 -0.96 -11.22 -13.81
C PRO A 59 0.28 -12.04 -14.18
N SER A 60 0.84 -11.79 -15.37
CA SER A 60 2.10 -12.38 -15.80
C SER A 60 3.26 -11.89 -14.91
N ALA A 61 4.42 -12.56 -14.98
CA ALA A 61 5.59 -12.18 -14.18
C ALA A 61 6.02 -10.72 -14.38
N ILE A 62 5.92 -10.23 -15.63
CA ILE A 62 6.28 -8.85 -16.00
C ILE A 62 5.26 -7.87 -15.41
N GLU A 63 3.96 -8.13 -15.61
CA GLU A 63 2.87 -7.28 -15.12
C GLU A 63 2.85 -7.22 -13.59
N LYS A 64 3.07 -8.37 -12.93
CA LYS A 64 3.18 -8.45 -11.47
C LYS A 64 4.29 -7.54 -10.96
N LYS A 65 5.47 -7.59 -11.58
CA LYS A 65 6.59 -6.73 -11.18
C LYS A 65 6.25 -5.25 -11.39
N GLN A 66 5.62 -4.89 -12.51
CA GLN A 66 5.16 -3.52 -12.78
C GLN A 66 4.11 -3.05 -11.76
N LEU A 67 3.17 -3.91 -11.39
CA LEU A 67 2.14 -3.62 -10.39
C LEU A 67 2.74 -3.37 -9.01
N ILE A 68 3.65 -4.25 -8.57
CA ILE A 68 4.33 -4.09 -7.27
C ILE A 68 5.13 -2.79 -7.24
N TRP A 69 6.00 -2.56 -8.24
CA TRP A 69 6.84 -1.35 -8.26
C TRP A 69 6.04 -0.07 -8.43
N GLY A 70 4.97 -0.10 -9.25
CA GLY A 70 4.08 1.05 -9.42
C GLY A 70 3.30 1.39 -8.16
N CYS A 71 2.67 0.39 -7.52
CA CYS A 71 1.96 0.58 -6.25
C CYS A 71 2.90 1.00 -5.12
N LEU A 72 4.12 0.44 -5.07
CA LEU A 72 5.14 0.85 -4.11
C LEU A 72 5.50 2.32 -4.30
N GLY A 73 5.80 2.74 -5.54
CA GLY A 73 6.13 4.13 -5.85
C GLY A 73 5.01 5.10 -5.48
N ILE A 74 3.74 4.74 -5.75
CA ILE A 74 2.58 5.52 -5.34
C ILE A 74 2.46 5.61 -3.82
N SER A 75 2.65 4.49 -3.11
CA SER A 75 2.55 4.47 -1.64
C SER A 75 3.63 5.33 -0.98
N VAL A 76 4.86 5.29 -1.51
CA VAL A 76 5.98 6.12 -1.05
C VAL A 76 5.71 7.59 -1.34
N LEU A 77 5.22 7.93 -2.54
CA LEU A 77 4.90 9.30 -2.92
C LEU A 77 3.82 9.90 -2.01
N ILE A 78 2.74 9.15 -1.75
CA ILE A 78 1.68 9.57 -0.84
C ILE A 78 2.21 9.72 0.57
N GLY A 79 3.01 8.76 1.06
CA GLY A 79 3.64 8.83 2.37
C GLY A 79 4.53 10.06 2.54
N LEU A 80 5.32 10.41 1.52
CA LEU A 80 6.14 11.63 1.50
C LEU A 80 5.28 12.90 1.55
N ILE A 81 4.26 13.01 0.70
CA ILE A 81 3.35 14.17 0.69
C ILE A 81 2.69 14.34 2.05
N LEU A 82 2.21 13.25 2.66
CA LEU A 82 1.53 13.30 3.94
C LEU A 82 2.50 13.68 5.07
N SER A 83 3.70 13.09 5.08
CA SER A 83 4.72 13.40 6.08
C SER A 83 5.18 14.87 6.01
N LEU A 84 5.39 15.39 4.80
CA LEU A 84 5.73 16.80 4.59
C LEU A 84 4.60 17.74 5.00
N SER A 85 3.35 17.36 4.69
CA SER A 85 2.17 18.12 5.10
C SER A 85 2.07 18.20 6.62
N ILE A 86 2.25 17.08 7.32
CA ILE A 86 2.24 17.03 8.80
C ILE A 86 3.35 17.91 9.37
N LEU A 87 4.56 17.81 8.85
CA LEU A 87 5.70 18.62 9.31
C LEU A 87 5.45 20.13 9.14
N GLY A 88 4.71 20.53 8.09
CA GLY A 88 4.37 21.93 7.82
C GLY A 88 3.35 22.54 8.78
N ILE A 89 2.50 21.72 9.42
CA ILE A 89 1.43 22.18 10.32
C ILE A 89 1.64 21.77 11.79
N ALA A 90 2.62 20.91 12.06
CA ALA A 90 2.86 20.41 13.41
C ALA A 90 3.44 21.49 14.33
N GLU A 91 2.76 21.76 15.44
CA GLU A 91 3.24 22.67 16.49
C GLU A 91 4.55 22.19 17.13
N GLN A 92 4.81 20.88 17.11
CA GLN A 92 6.00 20.24 17.69
C GLN A 92 7.13 20.04 16.67
N ARG A 93 7.17 20.82 15.59
CA ARG A 93 8.17 20.71 14.52
C ARG A 93 9.61 20.64 15.03
N GLU A 94 9.97 21.47 16.00
CA GLU A 94 11.33 21.52 16.56
C GLU A 94 11.73 20.20 17.25
N ILE A 95 10.78 19.54 17.92
CA ILE A 95 11.01 18.22 18.55
C ILE A 95 11.24 17.16 17.47
N ILE A 96 10.43 17.18 16.41
CA ILE A 96 10.54 16.23 15.29
C ILE A 96 11.89 16.39 14.58
N LEU A 97 12.30 17.63 14.30
CA LEU A 97 13.59 17.93 13.69
C LEU A 97 14.76 17.54 14.60
N GLY A 98 14.66 17.81 15.91
CA GLY A 98 15.67 17.39 16.88
C GLY A 98 15.86 15.87 16.93
N ILE A 99 14.78 15.09 16.83
CA ILE A 99 14.87 13.62 16.70
C ILE A 99 15.55 13.24 15.39
N LEU A 100 15.21 13.92 14.29
CA LEU A 100 15.81 13.68 12.98
C LEU A 100 17.33 13.88 12.99
N GLU A 101 17.80 14.94 13.65
CA GLU A 101 19.22 15.28 13.78
C GLU A 101 19.95 14.40 14.80
N SER A 102 19.23 13.86 15.80
CA SER A 102 19.84 13.02 16.86
C SER A 102 20.30 11.64 16.37
N LEU A 103 19.75 11.13 15.27
CA LEU A 103 20.14 9.86 14.67
C LEU A 103 21.12 10.06 13.51
N SER A 104 22.15 9.21 13.45
CA SER A 104 23.06 9.17 12.30
C SER A 104 22.31 8.88 10.99
N PHE A 105 22.73 9.53 9.91
CA PHE A 105 22.25 9.29 8.55
C PHE A 105 22.22 7.79 8.18
N GLY A 106 23.20 7.00 8.64
CA GLY A 106 23.24 5.57 8.37
C GLY A 106 22.04 4.81 8.95
N ILE A 107 21.58 5.20 10.13
CA ILE A 107 20.41 4.58 10.77
C ILE A 107 19.15 4.95 10.01
N TRP A 108 18.99 6.22 9.61
CA TRP A 108 17.85 6.66 8.79
C TRP A 108 17.76 5.88 7.48
N ILE A 109 18.87 5.72 6.77
CA ILE A 109 18.92 4.92 5.54
C ILE A 109 18.48 3.48 5.81
N SER A 110 18.96 2.88 6.90
CA SER A 110 18.60 1.50 7.26
C SER A 110 17.10 1.33 7.55
N VAL A 111 16.49 2.27 8.27
CA VAL A 111 15.06 2.28 8.61
C VAL A 111 14.21 2.46 7.36
N LEU A 112 14.59 3.39 6.48
CA LEU A 112 13.89 3.63 5.22
C LEU A 112 13.96 2.40 4.31
N LEU A 113 15.14 1.79 4.18
CA LEU A 113 15.33 0.59 3.36
C LEU A 113 14.50 -0.58 3.90
N LEU A 114 14.49 -0.78 5.22
CA LEU A 114 13.69 -1.82 5.87
C LEU A 114 12.19 -1.58 5.66
N GLY A 115 11.72 -0.34 5.84
CA GLY A 115 10.33 0.03 5.58
C GLY A 115 9.92 -0.25 4.14
N LEU A 116 10.78 0.11 3.18
CA LEU A 116 10.54 -0.14 1.75
C LEU A 116 10.48 -1.65 1.44
N ALA A 117 11.37 -2.44 2.05
CA ALA A 117 11.39 -3.90 1.91
C ALA A 117 10.09 -4.53 2.45
N ILE A 118 9.60 -4.08 3.60
CA ILE A 118 8.33 -4.55 4.17
C ILE A 118 7.17 -4.22 3.23
N GLN A 119 7.07 -2.98 2.76
CA GLN A 119 6.02 -2.57 1.82
C GLN A 119 6.07 -3.38 0.51
N TYR A 120 7.28 -3.65 0.00
CA TYR A 120 7.48 -4.49 -1.17
C TYR A 120 6.98 -5.92 -0.93
N VAL A 121 7.32 -6.53 0.21
CA VAL A 121 6.88 -7.89 0.57
C VAL A 121 5.35 -7.94 0.69
N VAL A 122 4.74 -6.95 1.35
CA VAL A 122 3.27 -6.86 1.48
C VAL A 122 2.61 -6.84 0.10
N LEU A 123 3.06 -5.96 -0.81
CA LEU A 123 2.53 -5.89 -2.17
C LEU A 123 2.80 -7.18 -2.96
N ALA A 124 3.98 -7.78 -2.80
CA ALA A 124 4.33 -9.04 -3.46
C ALA A 124 3.43 -10.20 -3.01
N LEU A 125 3.03 -10.23 -1.73
CA LEU A 125 2.05 -11.16 -1.18
C LEU A 125 0.65 -10.89 -1.73
N CYS A 126 0.20 -9.63 -1.80
CA CYS A 126 -1.09 -9.28 -2.40
C CYS A 126 -1.17 -9.76 -3.87
N PHE A 127 -0.22 -9.37 -4.73
CA PHE A 127 -0.23 -9.76 -6.13
C PHE A 127 0.16 -11.23 -6.39
N GLY A 128 0.69 -11.93 -5.38
CA GLY A 128 1.01 -13.35 -5.47
C GLY A 128 -0.13 -14.25 -5.02
N TRP A 129 -0.56 -14.09 -3.77
CA TRP A 129 -1.52 -14.96 -3.12
C TRP A 129 -2.97 -14.53 -3.40
N MET A 130 -3.31 -13.25 -3.25
CA MET A 130 -4.69 -12.78 -3.47
C MET A 130 -5.13 -12.91 -4.92
N SER A 131 -4.23 -12.75 -5.88
CA SER A 131 -4.54 -12.99 -7.30
C SER A 131 -5.01 -14.44 -7.54
N LYS A 132 -4.38 -15.42 -6.88
CA LYS A 132 -4.76 -16.84 -6.98
C LYS A 132 -6.09 -17.12 -6.30
N SER A 133 -6.29 -16.56 -5.11
CA SER A 133 -7.56 -16.70 -4.38
C SER A 133 -8.72 -16.05 -5.15
N ALA A 134 -8.50 -14.90 -5.77
CA ALA A 134 -9.50 -14.21 -6.59
C ALA A 134 -9.89 -15.02 -7.83
N LEU A 135 -8.93 -15.69 -8.49
CA LEU A 135 -9.20 -16.52 -9.65
C LEU A 135 -10.05 -17.75 -9.27
N LYS A 136 -9.68 -18.46 -8.20
CA LYS A 136 -10.47 -19.58 -7.69
C LYS A 136 -11.90 -19.17 -7.34
N GLY A 137 -12.08 -17.99 -6.73
CA GLY A 137 -13.41 -17.46 -6.42
C GLY A 137 -14.24 -17.14 -7.68
N LEU A 138 -13.61 -16.69 -8.76
CA LEU A 138 -14.28 -16.47 -10.04
C LEU A 138 -14.69 -17.79 -10.72
N GLU A 139 -13.83 -18.80 -10.69
CA GLU A 139 -14.11 -20.13 -11.24
C GLU A 139 -15.28 -20.79 -10.49
N ALA A 140 -15.28 -20.75 -9.15
CA ALA A 140 -16.38 -21.26 -8.34
C ALA A 140 -17.71 -20.54 -8.62
N LYS A 141 -17.68 -19.21 -8.86
CA LYS A 141 -18.88 -18.46 -9.24
C LYS A 141 -19.42 -18.78 -10.63
N LYS A 142 -18.55 -19.17 -11.57
CA LYS A 142 -18.99 -19.63 -12.91
C LYS A 142 -19.66 -20.99 -12.81
N GLN A 143 -19.06 -21.92 -12.07
CA GLN A 143 -19.60 -23.27 -11.83
C GLN A 143 -20.92 -23.27 -11.07
N ALA A 144 -21.14 -22.30 -10.16
CA ALA A 144 -22.41 -22.16 -9.43
C ALA A 144 -23.53 -21.51 -10.26
N LYS A 145 -23.24 -21.07 -11.49
CA LYS A 145 -24.19 -20.38 -12.38
C LYS A 145 -24.55 -21.19 -13.62
N GLU A 146 -23.91 -22.35 -13.81
CA GLU A 146 -24.27 -23.42 -14.75
C GLU A 146 -25.16 -24.44 -14.05
#